data_AF-A0A6G3XCB0-F1
#
_entry.id   AF-A0A6G3XCB0-F1
#
_cell.length_a   1.000
_cell.length_b   1.000
_cell.length_c   1.000
_cell.angle_alpha   90.00
_cell.angle_beta   90.00
_cell.angle_gamma   90.00
#
_symmetry.space_group_name_H-M   'P 1'
#
loop_
_entity.id
_entity.type
_entity.pdbx_description
1 polymer ?
#
loop_
_entity_poly.entity_id
_entity_poly.type
_entity_poly.pdbx_seq_one_letter_code
_entity_poly.pdbx_strand_id
1 'polypeptide(L)' 'VPPSIKGDEHPQWNPALYALDLLIPVINLGQDGYWRMEDAWQWTAAGLVLVGWVLATTVAAGASRMLRRG' A
#
# COMPACT_ATOMS: atom_id res chain seq x y z
N VAL A 1 -5.31 11.61 -13.57
CA VAL A 1 -5.88 10.93 -12.38
C VAL A 1 -6.18 9.51 -12.83
N PRO A 2 -5.79 8.47 -12.08
CA PRO A 2 -6.07 7.09 -12.47
C PRO A 2 -7.59 6.87 -12.64
N PRO A 3 -8.03 5.95 -13.50
CA PRO A 3 -9.44 5.60 -13.57
C PRO A 3 -9.92 4.98 -12.26
N SER A 4 -11.15 5.32 -11.87
CA SER A 4 -11.81 4.70 -10.72
C SER A 4 -12.23 3.28 -11.07
N ILE A 5 -12.10 2.37 -10.11
CA ILE A 5 -12.55 0.97 -10.24
C ILE A 5 -14.07 0.88 -10.04
N LYS A 6 -14.63 1.75 -9.20
CA LYS A 6 -16.06 1.89 -8.94
C LYS A 6 -16.51 3.27 -9.43
N GLY A 7 -17.26 3.29 -10.53
CA GLY A 7 -17.87 4.46 -11.20
C GLY A 7 -17.71 5.80 -10.48
N ASP A 8 -18.79 6.33 -9.91
CA ASP A 8 -18.79 7.60 -9.14
C ASP A 8 -18.61 7.38 -7.62
N GLU A 9 -18.58 6.12 -7.17
CA GLU A 9 -18.44 5.77 -5.77
C GLU A 9 -16.96 5.57 -5.43
N HIS A 10 -16.22 6.66 -5.32
CA HIS A 10 -14.81 6.67 -4.92
C HIS A 10 -14.48 7.93 -4.11
N PRO A 11 -13.54 7.85 -3.15
CA PRO A 11 -13.06 9.04 -2.46
C PRO A 11 -12.27 9.92 -3.42
N GLN A 12 -12.04 11.19 -3.07
CA GLN A 12 -11.17 12.06 -3.86
C GLN A 12 -9.77 11.46 -4.01
N TRP A 13 -9.22 11.49 -5.22
CA TRP A 13 -7.88 10.98 -5.52
C TRP A 13 -6.83 11.69 -4.68
N ASN A 14 -6.06 10.91 -3.94
CA ASN A 14 -4.88 11.41 -3.23
C ASN A 14 -3.69 10.46 -3.45
N PRO A 15 -2.68 10.88 -4.25
CA PRO A 15 -1.56 10.01 -4.61
C PRO A 15 -0.67 9.66 -3.41
N ALA A 16 -0.58 10.52 -2.39
CA ALA A 16 0.19 10.25 -1.18
C ALA A 16 -0.50 9.19 -0.32
N LEU A 17 -1.82 9.28 -0.15
CA LEU A 17 -2.60 8.27 0.57
C LEU A 17 -2.60 6.93 -0.18
N TYR A 18 -2.72 6.95 -1.51
CA TYR A 18 -2.61 5.73 -2.32
C TYR A 18 -1.24 5.06 -2.15
N ALA A 19 -0.15 5.81 -2.26
CA ALA A 19 1.19 5.26 -2.05
C ALA A 19 1.36 4.69 -0.63
N LEU A 20 0.75 5.33 0.38
CA LEU A 20 0.80 4.87 1.76
C LEU A 20 0.00 3.58 1.97
N ASP A 21 -1.16 3.43 1.32
CA ASP A 21 -1.93 2.17 1.30
C ASP A 21 -1.09 1.02 0.71
N LEU A 22 -0.33 1.28 -0.36
CA LEU A 22 0.54 0.25 -0.94
C LEU A 22 1.71 -0.14 -0.03
N LEU A 23 2.27 0.83 0.71
CA LEU A 23 3.42 0.62 1.58
C LEU A 23 3.04 0.02 2.94
N ILE A 24 1.83 0.28 3.43
CA ILE A 24 1.35 -0.19 4.73
C ILE A 24 0.27 -1.26 4.52
N PRO A 25 0.65 -2.55 4.40
CA PRO A 25 -0.28 -3.61 4.00
C PRO A 25 -1.39 -3.91 5.03
N VAL A 26 -1.28 -3.37 6.24
CA VAL A 26 -2.19 -3.67 7.37
C VAL A 26 -3.30 -2.64 7.49
N ILE A 27 -3.13 -1.44 6.95
CA ILE A 27 -4.06 -0.31 7.11
C ILE A 27 -4.60 0.07 5.75
N ASN A 28 -5.90 0.34 5.67
CA ASN A 28 -6.54 0.88 4.48
C ASN A 28 -7.01 2.32 4.75
N LEU A 29 -6.50 3.26 3.97
CA LEU A 29 -6.81 4.69 3.99
C LEU A 29 -7.84 5.07 2.91
N GLY A 30 -8.36 4.07 2.20
CA GLY A 30 -9.48 4.19 1.27
C GLY A 30 -9.08 4.50 -0.16
N GLN A 31 -7.84 4.34 -0.61
CA GLN A 31 -7.45 4.67 -1.99
C GLN A 31 -7.20 3.43 -2.87
N ASP A 32 -6.45 2.44 -2.38
CA ASP A 32 -5.97 1.30 -3.19
C ASP A 32 -7.09 0.47 -3.87
N GLY A 33 -8.24 0.31 -3.21
CA GLY A 33 -9.40 -0.42 -3.74
C GLY A 33 -10.27 0.37 -4.72
N TYR A 34 -10.00 1.67 -4.91
CA TYR A 34 -10.81 2.56 -5.74
C TYR A 34 -10.09 3.03 -7.00
N TRP A 35 -8.78 2.92 -7.07
CA TRP A 35 -7.98 3.52 -8.14
C TRP A 35 -7.11 2.48 -8.82
N ARG A 36 -7.20 2.39 -10.15
CA ARG A 36 -6.37 1.48 -10.95
C ARG A 36 -5.22 2.25 -11.58
N MET A 37 -3.99 1.87 -11.23
CA MET A 37 -2.82 2.36 -11.96
C MET A 37 -2.67 1.57 -13.26
N GLU A 38 -2.60 2.30 -14.37
CA GLU A 38 -2.48 1.73 -15.71
C GLU A 38 -1.06 1.94 -16.26
N ASP A 39 -0.76 1.21 -17.34
CA ASP A 39 0.50 1.27 -18.08
C ASP A 39 1.74 1.07 -17.17
N ALA A 40 2.81 1.81 -17.41
CA ALA A 40 4.06 1.70 -16.66
C ALA A 40 3.89 1.88 -15.14
N TRP A 41 2.85 2.62 -14.71
CA TRP A 41 2.62 2.93 -13.30
C TRP A 41 2.12 1.73 -12.49
N GLN A 42 1.59 0.69 -13.16
CA GLN A 42 1.24 -0.57 -12.51
C GLN A 42 2.46 -1.25 -11.88
N TRP A 43 3.64 -1.12 -12.51
CA TRP A 43 4.88 -1.71 -12.02
C TRP A 43 5.44 -0.94 -10.84
N THR A 44 5.31 0.39 -10.84
CA THR A 44 5.64 1.22 -9.67
C THR A 44 4.76 0.85 -8.48
N ALA A 45 3.45 0.68 -8.69
CA ALA A 45 2.53 0.23 -7.66
C ALA A 45 2.92 -1.15 -7.10
N ALA A 46 3.22 -2.12 -7.98
CA ALA A 46 3.69 -3.44 -7.58
C ALA A 46 5.01 -3.37 -6.77
N GLY A 47 5.95 -2.52 -7.19
CA GLY A 47 7.20 -2.28 -6.47
C GLY A 47 6.96 -1.74 -5.05
N LEU A 48 6.07 -0.75 -4.90
CA LEU A 48 5.69 -0.22 -3.58
C LEU A 48 5.07 -1.29 -2.69
N VAL A 49 4.19 -2.14 -3.23
CA VAL A 49 3.61 -3.27 -2.49
C VAL A 49 4.70 -4.20 -1.98
N LEU A 50 5.65 -4.59 -2.83
CA LEU A 50 6.78 -5.43 -2.41
C LEU A 50 7.62 -4.79 -1.30
N VAL A 51 7.88 -3.47 -1.39
CA VAL A 51 8.55 -2.73 -0.32
C VAL A 51 7.73 -2.79 0.97
N GLY A 52 6.41 -2.64 0.92
CA GLY A 52 5.53 -2.79 2.07
C GLY A 52 5.63 -4.17 2.74
N TRP A 53 5.70 -5.25 1.95
CA TRP A 53 5.93 -6.60 2.48
C TRP A 53 7.30 -6.76 3.15
N VAL A 54 8.35 -6.18 2.59
CA VAL A 54 9.70 -6.18 3.20
C VAL A 54 9.70 -5.42 4.53
N LEU A 55 9.03 -4.27 4.60
CA LEU A 55 8.89 -3.53 5.85
C LEU A 55 8.11 -4.33 6.90
N ALA A 56 6.98 -4.91 6.53
CA ALA A 56 6.16 -5.73 7.43
C ALA A 56 6.94 -6.92 8.00
N THR A 57 7.70 -7.64 7.17
CA THR A 57 8.55 -8.75 7.62
C THR A 57 9.69 -8.27 8.51
N THR A 58 10.29 -7.11 8.21
CA THR A 58 11.33 -6.49 9.05
C THR A 58 10.80 -6.15 10.44
N VAL A 59 9.61 -5.53 10.53
CA VAL A 59 8.94 -5.22 11.80
C VAL A 59 8.62 -6.50 12.58
N ALA A 60 8.06 -7.52 11.92
CA ALA A 60 7.76 -8.80 12.55
C ALA A 60 9.02 -9.50 13.08
N ALA A 61 10.11 -9.50 12.31
CA ALA A 61 11.40 -10.04 12.72
C ALA A 61 12.01 -9.25 13.89
N GLY A 62 11.91 -7.92 13.85
CA GLY A 62 12.35 -7.03 14.93
C GLY A 62 11.59 -7.27 16.23
N ALA A 63 10.26 -7.35 16.17
CA ALA A 63 9.40 -7.66 17.31
C ALA A 63 9.75 -9.04 17.92
N SER A 64 9.91 -10.05 17.07
CA SER A 64 10.31 -11.41 17.50
C SER A 64 11.65 -11.40 18.23
N ARG A 65 12.60 -10.59 17.77
CA ARG A 65 13.92 -10.45 18.42
C ARG A 65 13.83 -9.75 19.79
N MET A 66 12.95 -8.77 19.95
CA MET A 66 12.76 -8.08 21.23
C MET A 66 12.15 -9.03 22.28
N LEU A 67 11.11 -9.76 21.90
CA LEU A 67 10.46 -10.74 22.78
C LEU A 67 11.42 -11.84 23.24
N ARG A 68 12.34 -12.27 22.37
CA ARG A 68 13.32 -13.32 22.69
C ARG A 68 14.49 -12.85 23.56
N ARG A 69 14.60 -11.55 23.81
CA ARG A 69 15.67 -10.91 24.58
C ARG A 69 15.18 -10.27 25.89
N GLY A 70 13.87 -10.16 26.07
CA GLY A 70 13.22 -9.76 27.32
C GLY A 70 12.92 -10.95 28.22
#